data_AF-A0A1H0ULB1-F1
#
_entry.id   AF-A0A1H0ULB1-F1
#
_cell.length_a   1.000
_cell.length_b   1.000
_cell.length_c   1.000
_cell.angle_alpha   90.00
_cell.angle_beta   90.00
_cell.angle_gamma   90.00
#
_symmetry.space_group_name_H-M   'P 1'
#
loop_
_entity.id
_entity.type
_entity.pdbx_description
1 polymer ?
#
loop_
_entity_poly.entity_id
_entity_poly.type
_entity_poly.pdbx_seq_one_letter_code
_entity_poly.pdbx_strand_id
1 'polypeptide(L)'
;MQYIHVVNGDVAGNTLRQALAQAARPDPVVVLRDDLAVGPIADIDSTGLIRSGFWQRVAPHTDIDFAAEMRQALDQLQQLRRDDMEVAIWHGQSASDQLMLRRVVFHLYQAPQRINEVAMDLRELEAPTHGSLTAVGMYPAARLARRFSTIAPVSVLRLGRLGYEWQQNVKENADVRLWKGNTLVPAAYHNVDDVILERAPEDWTPAVQVVGSVMGAIEGLLASDWFVFWRCRELVSTGQLELRGDPQSLESCDIRRNPLAAHTD
;
A
#
# COMPACT_ATOMS: atom_id res chain seq x y z
N MET A 1 3.89 -22.06 -19.72
CA MET A 1 3.79 -22.23 -18.26
C MET A 1 2.71 -21.30 -17.76
N GLN A 2 1.74 -21.81 -17.01
CA GLN A 2 0.70 -21.00 -16.37
C GLN A 2 1.17 -20.59 -14.98
N TYR A 3 0.79 -19.39 -14.56
CA TYR A 3 1.11 -18.85 -13.24
C TYR A 3 -0.16 -18.42 -12.52
N ILE A 4 -0.16 -18.46 -11.20
CA ILE A 4 -1.05 -17.63 -10.40
C ILE A 4 -0.36 -16.29 -10.23
N HIS A 5 -0.96 -15.22 -10.74
CA HIS A 5 -0.40 -13.89 -10.57
C HIS A 5 -0.90 -13.22 -9.29
N VAL A 6 0.00 -12.60 -8.54
CA VAL A 6 -0.34 -11.89 -7.29
C VAL A 6 0.02 -10.41 -7.42
N VAL A 7 -0.93 -9.54 -7.10
CA VAL A 7 -0.82 -8.07 -7.11
C VAL A 7 -1.48 -7.47 -5.88
N ASN A 8 -1.17 -6.20 -5.58
CA ASN A 8 -1.84 -5.43 -4.54
C ASN A 8 -2.77 -4.36 -5.15
N GLY A 9 -4.01 -4.30 -4.66
CA GLY A 9 -5.03 -3.32 -5.06
C GLY A 9 -5.81 -3.69 -6.33
N ASP A 10 -7.09 -3.32 -6.36
CA ASP A 10 -8.01 -3.65 -7.47
C ASP A 10 -7.61 -3.01 -8.80
N VAL A 11 -7.01 -1.81 -8.77
CA VAL A 11 -6.50 -1.18 -9.98
C VAL A 11 -5.44 -2.07 -10.64
N ALA A 12 -4.45 -2.54 -9.88
CA ALA A 12 -3.44 -3.46 -10.39
C ALA A 12 -4.06 -4.79 -10.85
N GLY A 13 -5.00 -5.33 -10.08
CA GLY A 13 -5.74 -6.55 -10.42
C GLY A 13 -6.48 -6.47 -11.75
N ASN A 14 -7.24 -5.40 -11.96
CA ASN A 14 -8.00 -5.20 -13.18
C ASN A 14 -7.10 -4.95 -14.39
N THR A 15 -6.06 -4.14 -14.23
CA THR A 15 -5.09 -3.89 -15.29
C THR A 15 -4.32 -5.15 -15.69
N LEU A 16 -3.96 -6.00 -14.72
CA LEU A 16 -3.32 -7.27 -15.00
C LEU A 16 -4.25 -8.26 -15.70
N ARG A 17 -5.53 -8.34 -15.31
CA ARG A 17 -6.54 -9.16 -16.01
C ARG A 17 -6.70 -8.72 -17.47
N GLN A 18 -6.71 -7.41 -17.73
CA GLN A 18 -6.72 -6.88 -19.10
C GLN A 18 -5.46 -7.29 -19.88
N ALA A 19 -4.28 -7.22 -19.25
CA ALA A 19 -3.02 -7.63 -19.87
C ALA A 19 -3.01 -9.13 -20.21
N LEU A 20 -3.53 -9.98 -19.31
CA LEU A 20 -3.68 -11.42 -19.52
C LEU A 20 -4.63 -11.73 -20.68
N ALA A 21 -5.77 -11.05 -20.75
CA ALA A 21 -6.72 -11.17 -21.85
C ALA A 21 -6.09 -10.79 -23.20
N GLN A 22 -5.32 -9.69 -23.25
CA GLN A 22 -4.59 -9.26 -24.46
C GLN A 22 -3.56 -10.29 -24.92
N ALA A 23 -2.93 -10.99 -23.98
CA ALA A 23 -1.97 -12.06 -24.27
C ALA A 23 -2.61 -13.45 -24.45
N ALA A 24 -3.95 -13.55 -24.43
CA ALA A 24 -4.70 -14.80 -24.48
C ALA A 24 -4.25 -15.83 -23.41
N ARG A 25 -3.91 -15.35 -22.22
CA ARG A 25 -3.50 -16.19 -21.08
C ARG A 25 -4.68 -16.39 -20.12
N PRO A 26 -5.09 -17.64 -19.82
CA PRO A 26 -6.18 -17.95 -18.90
C PRO A 26 -5.73 -17.97 -17.42
N ASP A 27 -4.58 -17.38 -17.12
CA ASP A 27 -3.93 -17.44 -15.82
C ASP A 27 -4.76 -16.73 -14.73
N PRO A 28 -4.92 -17.31 -13.54
CA PRO A 28 -5.67 -16.68 -12.44
C PRO A 28 -4.91 -15.48 -11.84
N VAL A 29 -5.66 -14.52 -11.29
CA VAL A 29 -5.14 -13.34 -10.58
C VAL A 29 -5.68 -13.28 -9.16
N VAL A 30 -4.78 -13.36 -8.19
CA VAL A 30 -5.03 -13.06 -6.78
C VAL A 30 -4.73 -11.59 -6.53
N VAL A 31 -5.73 -10.87 -6.00
CA VAL A 31 -5.62 -9.47 -5.62
C VAL A 31 -5.67 -9.40 -4.11
N LEU A 32 -4.55 -9.04 -3.50
CA LEU A 32 -4.51 -8.64 -2.09
C LEU A 32 -4.92 -7.16 -2.00
N ARG A 33 -5.64 -6.77 -0.96
CA ARG A 33 -6.26 -5.44 -0.81
C ARG A 33 -5.88 -4.81 0.51
N ASP A 34 -4.59 -4.60 0.73
CA ASP A 34 -4.15 -3.96 1.96
C ASP A 34 -2.96 -3.05 1.71
N ASP A 35 -3.05 -1.82 2.21
CA ASP A 35 -1.91 -0.92 2.23
C ASP A 35 -1.05 -1.13 3.48
N LEU A 36 -0.22 -2.19 3.42
CA LEU A 36 0.65 -2.61 4.53
C LEU A 36 1.68 -1.53 4.93
N ALA A 37 1.86 -0.49 4.11
CA ALA A 37 2.78 0.61 4.39
C ALA A 37 2.35 1.46 5.59
N VAL A 38 1.08 1.46 5.97
CA VAL A 38 0.56 2.28 7.07
C VAL A 38 -0.20 1.43 8.07
N GLY A 39 -0.08 1.76 9.36
CA GLY A 39 -0.79 1.11 10.45
C GLY A 39 -0.17 -0.19 10.96
N PRO A 40 -0.75 -0.74 12.04
CA PRO A 40 -0.29 -1.99 12.64
C PRO A 40 -0.52 -3.16 11.69
N ILE A 41 0.43 -4.10 11.68
CA ILE A 41 0.37 -5.38 10.97
C ILE A 41 0.71 -6.56 11.88
N ALA A 42 0.81 -6.36 13.21
CA ALA A 42 1.21 -7.40 14.16
C ALA A 42 0.37 -8.68 14.09
N ASP A 43 -0.91 -8.58 13.78
CA ASP A 43 -1.84 -9.71 13.72
C ASP A 43 -2.32 -10.04 12.30
N ILE A 44 -1.71 -9.43 11.27
CA ILE A 44 -2.15 -9.53 9.87
C ILE A 44 -2.18 -10.96 9.33
N ASP A 45 -1.28 -11.82 9.83
CA ASP A 45 -1.16 -13.23 9.46
C ASP A 45 -1.88 -14.19 10.43
N SER A 46 -2.75 -13.65 11.29
CA SER A 46 -3.47 -14.39 12.33
C SER A 46 -4.96 -14.01 12.40
N THR A 47 -5.37 -13.20 13.38
CA THR A 47 -6.77 -12.79 13.55
C THR A 47 -7.17 -11.61 12.66
N GLY A 48 -6.23 -10.72 12.31
CA GLY A 48 -6.48 -9.48 11.56
C GLY A 48 -7.45 -8.51 12.25
N LEU A 49 -7.68 -8.65 13.56
CA LEU A 49 -8.59 -7.82 14.34
C LEU A 49 -8.03 -6.41 14.57
N ILE A 50 -6.74 -6.31 14.91
CA ILE A 50 -6.04 -5.04 15.10
C ILE A 50 -5.96 -4.31 13.75
N ARG A 51 -5.64 -5.04 12.68
CA ARG A 51 -5.59 -4.49 11.32
C ARG A 51 -6.95 -3.96 10.84
N SER A 52 -8.00 -4.77 10.92
CA SER A 52 -9.34 -4.35 10.51
C SER A 52 -9.86 -3.18 11.36
N GLY A 53 -9.60 -3.20 12.68
CA GLY A 53 -9.91 -2.08 13.56
C GLY A 53 -9.13 -0.80 13.23
N PHE A 54 -7.90 -0.90 12.74
CA PHE A 54 -7.15 0.26 12.23
C PHE A 54 -7.84 0.85 11.01
N TRP A 55 -8.16 0.04 10.00
CA TRP A 55 -8.84 0.53 8.79
C TRP A 55 -10.23 1.10 9.09
N GLN A 56 -10.96 0.54 10.06
CA GLN A 56 -12.22 1.11 10.53
C GLN A 56 -12.05 2.51 11.14
N ARG A 57 -10.93 2.81 11.80
CA ARG A 57 -10.65 4.19 12.28
C ARG A 57 -10.22 5.13 11.16
N VAL A 58 -9.50 4.62 10.16
CA VAL A 58 -9.08 5.39 8.99
C VAL A 58 -10.27 5.75 8.11
N ALA A 59 -11.20 4.83 7.90
CA ALA A 59 -12.39 5.04 7.06
C ALA A 59 -13.66 4.56 7.80
N PRO A 60 -14.14 5.28 8.83
CA PRO A 60 -15.23 4.81 9.69
C PRO A 60 -16.61 4.73 9.03
N HIS A 61 -16.78 5.36 7.86
CA HIS A 61 -18.06 5.48 7.17
C HIS A 61 -18.07 4.79 5.79
N THR A 62 -17.07 3.96 5.51
CA THR A 62 -17.09 3.12 4.31
C THR A 62 -18.00 1.91 4.53
N ASP A 63 -18.56 1.38 3.44
CA ASP A 63 -19.33 0.13 3.45
C ASP A 63 -18.44 -1.13 3.44
N ILE A 64 -17.11 -0.97 3.46
CA ILE A 64 -16.16 -2.09 3.47
C ILE A 64 -16.18 -2.79 4.83
N ASP A 65 -16.49 -4.09 4.82
CA ASP A 65 -16.22 -4.97 5.96
C ASP A 65 -14.74 -5.34 5.98
N PHE A 66 -13.93 -4.52 6.66
CA PHE A 66 -12.50 -4.75 6.76
C PHE A 66 -12.16 -6.09 7.44
N ALA A 67 -12.99 -6.59 8.34
CA ALA A 67 -12.75 -7.88 8.97
C ALA A 67 -12.93 -9.02 7.97
N ALA A 68 -13.93 -8.93 7.08
CA ALA A 68 -14.08 -9.85 5.97
C ALA A 68 -12.92 -9.78 4.98
N GLU A 69 -12.45 -8.57 4.62
CA GLU A 69 -11.28 -8.40 3.75
C GLU A 69 -10.02 -9.06 4.33
N MET A 70 -9.78 -8.91 5.64
CA MET A 70 -8.63 -9.55 6.29
C MET A 70 -8.72 -11.08 6.26
N ARG A 71 -9.92 -11.65 6.51
CA ARG A 71 -10.16 -13.10 6.40
C ARG A 71 -9.96 -13.58 4.96
N GLN A 72 -10.50 -12.87 3.98
CA GLN A 72 -10.37 -13.22 2.57
C GLN A 72 -8.91 -13.20 2.11
N ALA A 73 -8.12 -12.21 2.52
CA ALA A 73 -6.69 -12.16 2.20
C ALA A 73 -5.93 -13.36 2.78
N LEU A 74 -6.24 -13.78 4.01
CA LEU A 74 -5.66 -14.98 4.62
C LEU A 74 -6.07 -16.26 3.88
N ASP A 75 -7.33 -16.38 3.49
CA ASP A 75 -7.82 -17.52 2.73
C ASP A 75 -7.13 -17.62 1.37
N GLN A 76 -6.95 -16.50 0.68
CA GLN A 76 -6.19 -16.43 -0.58
C GLN A 76 -4.74 -16.87 -0.40
N LEU A 77 -4.05 -16.42 0.65
CA LEU A 77 -2.67 -16.84 0.96
C LEU A 77 -2.59 -18.34 1.29
N GLN A 78 -3.57 -18.87 2.03
CA GLN A 78 -3.65 -20.29 2.31
C GLN A 78 -3.92 -21.13 1.05
N GLN A 79 -4.74 -20.63 0.13
CA GLN A 79 -5.00 -21.27 -1.15
C GLN A 79 -3.73 -21.30 -2.01
N LEU A 80 -3.02 -20.17 -2.13
CA LEU A 80 -1.73 -20.10 -2.83
C LEU A 80 -0.72 -21.14 -2.30
N ARG A 81 -0.67 -21.31 -0.97
CA ARG A 81 0.21 -22.28 -0.31
C ARG A 81 -0.16 -23.74 -0.60
N ARG A 82 -1.45 -24.05 -0.77
CA ARG A 82 -1.96 -25.41 -1.04
C ARG A 82 -1.93 -25.79 -2.52
N ASP A 83 -1.97 -24.81 -3.40
CA ASP A 83 -1.87 -25.02 -4.85
C ASP A 83 -0.47 -25.52 -5.24
N ASP A 84 -0.30 -26.05 -6.44
CA ASP A 84 0.99 -26.50 -7.00
C ASP A 84 1.47 -25.62 -8.17
N MET A 85 0.64 -24.70 -8.66
CA MET A 85 0.98 -23.78 -9.75
C MET A 85 2.11 -22.83 -9.34
N GLU A 86 2.92 -22.44 -10.33
CA GLU A 86 3.93 -21.38 -10.22
C GLU A 86 3.25 -20.05 -9.84
N VAL A 87 3.88 -19.26 -8.98
CA VAL A 87 3.37 -17.98 -8.50
C VAL A 87 4.22 -16.85 -9.04
N ALA A 88 3.61 -15.87 -9.72
CA ALA A 88 4.28 -14.68 -10.23
C ALA A 88 3.82 -13.44 -9.46
N ILE A 89 4.70 -12.92 -8.60
CA ILE A 89 4.42 -11.78 -7.72
C ILE A 89 4.85 -10.49 -8.42
N TRP A 90 3.89 -9.59 -8.66
CA TRP A 90 4.14 -8.31 -9.32
C TRP A 90 4.36 -7.21 -8.30
N HIS A 91 5.38 -6.38 -8.49
CA HIS A 91 5.65 -5.26 -7.58
C HIS A 91 6.25 -4.06 -8.31
N GLY A 92 5.80 -2.87 -7.90
CA GLY A 92 6.50 -1.62 -8.14
C GLY A 92 7.41 -1.25 -6.97
N GLN A 93 7.83 0.01 -6.93
CA GLN A 93 8.71 0.58 -5.91
C GLN A 93 7.94 1.26 -4.77
N SER A 94 6.67 0.92 -4.54
CA SER A 94 5.91 1.38 -3.38
C SER A 94 6.18 0.49 -2.17
N ALA A 95 6.16 1.06 -0.95
CA ALA A 95 6.28 0.27 0.28
C ALA A 95 5.20 -0.83 0.36
N SER A 96 4.00 -0.53 -0.14
CA SER A 96 2.86 -1.44 -0.19
C SER A 96 3.14 -2.70 -1.02
N ASP A 97 3.57 -2.54 -2.28
CA ASP A 97 3.92 -3.66 -3.16
C ASP A 97 5.12 -4.45 -2.60
N GLN A 98 6.10 -3.73 -2.04
CA GLN A 98 7.29 -4.32 -1.45
C GLN A 98 6.97 -5.16 -0.20
N LEU A 99 6.03 -4.73 0.64
CA LEU A 99 5.55 -5.50 1.78
C LEU A 99 4.71 -6.70 1.34
N MET A 100 3.86 -6.54 0.32
CA MET A 100 3.09 -7.63 -0.28
C MET A 100 4.02 -8.74 -0.80
N LEU A 101 5.08 -8.38 -1.55
CA LEU A 101 6.08 -9.33 -2.01
C LEU A 101 6.67 -10.16 -0.86
N ARG A 102 7.09 -9.48 0.21
CA ARG A 102 7.68 -10.11 1.40
C ARG A 102 6.68 -11.05 2.10
N ARG A 103 5.43 -10.61 2.24
CA ARG A 103 4.35 -11.39 2.84
C ARG A 103 4.06 -12.67 2.04
N VAL A 104 3.91 -12.57 0.72
CA VAL A 104 3.63 -13.74 -0.12
C VAL A 104 4.81 -14.73 -0.06
N VAL A 105 6.05 -14.24 -0.13
CA VAL A 105 7.25 -15.09 0.04
C VAL A 105 7.25 -15.80 1.39
N PHE A 106 6.92 -15.08 2.47
CA PHE A 106 6.83 -15.67 3.80
C PHE A 106 5.80 -16.80 3.88
N HIS A 107 4.62 -16.64 3.26
CA HIS A 107 3.59 -17.69 3.26
C HIS A 107 3.93 -18.90 2.37
N LEU A 108 4.75 -18.70 1.34
CA LEU A 108 5.16 -19.73 0.39
C LEU A 108 6.53 -20.37 0.71
N TYR A 109 7.09 -20.13 1.89
CA TYR A 109 8.45 -20.58 2.26
C TYR A 109 8.71 -22.10 2.13
N GLN A 110 7.65 -22.92 2.17
CA GLN A 110 7.75 -24.38 2.03
C GLN A 110 7.85 -24.85 0.58
N ALA A 111 7.57 -23.99 -0.40
CA ALA A 111 7.68 -24.30 -1.82
C ALA A 111 8.41 -23.18 -2.60
N PRO A 112 9.66 -22.85 -2.21
CA PRO A 112 10.40 -21.72 -2.75
C PRO A 112 10.64 -21.78 -4.26
N GLN A 113 10.68 -22.99 -4.84
CA GLN A 113 10.88 -23.22 -6.27
C GLN A 113 9.73 -22.68 -7.15
N ARG A 114 8.54 -22.48 -6.58
CA ARG A 114 7.36 -21.95 -7.29
C ARG A 114 7.34 -20.42 -7.36
N ILE A 115 8.23 -19.75 -6.63
CA ILE A 115 8.15 -18.31 -6.42
C ILE A 115 8.93 -17.58 -7.52
N ASN A 116 8.19 -16.81 -8.30
CA ASN A 116 8.69 -15.94 -9.35
C ASN A 116 8.30 -14.50 -9.06
N GLU A 117 9.07 -13.54 -9.56
CA GLU A 117 8.74 -12.12 -9.43
C GLU A 117 8.73 -11.40 -10.77
N VAL A 118 7.94 -10.33 -10.83
CA VAL A 118 7.93 -9.34 -11.91
C VAL A 118 8.08 -7.97 -11.29
N ALA A 119 9.29 -7.45 -11.33
CA ALA A 119 9.58 -6.08 -10.91
C ALA A 119 9.20 -5.11 -12.04
N MET A 120 8.48 -4.03 -11.70
CA MET A 120 8.17 -2.94 -12.61
C MET A 120 9.16 -1.79 -12.46
N ASP A 121 9.69 -1.28 -13.58
CA ASP A 121 10.67 -0.19 -13.57
C ASP A 121 9.97 1.17 -13.69
N LEU A 122 10.40 2.18 -12.93
CA LEU A 122 9.90 3.54 -13.03
C LEU A 122 10.01 4.11 -14.45
N ARG A 123 11.07 3.74 -15.18
CA ARG A 123 11.32 4.18 -16.57
C ARG A 123 10.28 3.67 -17.57
N GLU A 124 9.48 2.69 -17.18
CA GLU A 124 8.40 2.14 -18.00
C GLU A 124 7.06 2.88 -17.83
N LEU A 125 7.01 3.87 -16.92
CA LEU A 125 5.83 4.69 -16.68
C LEU A 125 5.73 5.83 -17.71
N GLU A 126 4.56 5.99 -18.33
CA GLU A 126 4.37 6.94 -19.44
C GLU A 126 4.34 8.40 -18.99
N ALA A 127 3.84 8.65 -17.77
CA ALA A 127 3.89 9.94 -17.10
C ALA A 127 4.54 9.73 -15.72
N PRO A 128 5.81 10.16 -15.52
CA PRO A 128 6.43 10.11 -14.20
C PRO A 128 5.55 10.88 -13.21
N THR A 129 5.06 10.19 -12.18
CA THR A 129 4.42 10.83 -11.04
C THR A 129 5.45 11.66 -10.27
N HIS A 130 5.00 12.60 -9.45
CA HIS A 130 5.90 13.28 -8.50
C HIS A 130 6.50 12.22 -7.56
N GLY A 131 7.77 11.89 -7.76
CA GLY A 131 8.52 10.91 -6.95
C GLY A 131 9.00 9.70 -7.74
N SER A 132 9.79 8.86 -7.08
CA SER A 132 10.38 7.64 -7.65
C SER A 132 9.60 6.36 -7.34
N LEU A 133 8.49 6.47 -6.62
CA LEU A 133 7.70 5.33 -6.17
C LEU A 133 6.69 4.92 -7.24
N THR A 134 6.51 3.61 -7.42
CA THR A 134 5.55 3.07 -8.39
C THR A 134 4.70 1.99 -7.76
N ALA A 135 3.44 1.91 -8.17
CA ALA A 135 2.58 0.77 -7.91
C ALA A 135 2.25 0.06 -9.23
N VAL A 136 2.01 -1.25 -9.20
CA VAL A 136 1.68 -2.02 -10.43
C VAL A 136 0.49 -1.42 -11.19
N GLY A 137 -0.51 -0.90 -10.47
CA GLY A 137 -1.69 -0.27 -11.07
C GLY A 137 -1.43 1.02 -11.86
N MET A 138 -0.24 1.62 -11.74
CA MET A 138 0.13 2.84 -12.48
C MET A 138 0.54 2.55 -13.93
N TYR A 139 0.89 1.31 -14.25
CA TYR A 139 1.33 0.93 -15.59
C TYR A 139 0.13 0.51 -16.44
N PRO A 140 0.06 0.89 -17.72
CA PRO A 140 -1.01 0.44 -18.60
C PRO A 140 -0.90 -1.06 -18.89
N ALA A 141 -2.04 -1.71 -19.18
CA ALA A 141 -2.11 -3.16 -19.42
C ALA A 141 -1.12 -3.65 -20.49
N ALA A 142 -0.93 -2.88 -21.57
CA ALA A 142 0.02 -3.21 -22.63
C ALA A 142 1.48 -3.29 -22.15
N ARG A 143 1.85 -2.53 -21.10
CA ARG A 143 3.17 -2.62 -20.47
C ARG A 143 3.30 -3.88 -19.63
N LEU A 144 2.28 -4.19 -18.82
CA LEU A 144 2.25 -5.44 -18.05
C LEU A 144 2.34 -6.66 -18.98
N ALA A 145 1.61 -6.67 -20.10
CA ALA A 145 1.63 -7.77 -21.05
C ALA A 145 3.03 -8.08 -21.61
N ARG A 146 3.86 -7.06 -21.82
CA ARG A 146 5.26 -7.22 -22.28
C ARG A 146 6.16 -7.85 -21.23
N ARG A 147 5.81 -7.77 -19.95
CA ARG A 147 6.62 -8.29 -18.82
C ARG A 147 6.36 -9.77 -18.54
N PHE A 148 5.40 -10.41 -19.21
CA PHE A 148 5.18 -11.85 -19.10
C PHE A 148 6.39 -12.71 -19.45
N SER A 149 7.25 -12.26 -20.38
CA SER A 149 8.50 -12.94 -20.74
C SER A 149 9.62 -12.71 -19.72
N THR A 150 9.42 -11.81 -18.75
CA THR A 150 10.39 -11.44 -17.72
C THR A 150 10.08 -12.04 -16.35
N ILE A 151 9.01 -12.84 -16.25
CA ILE A 151 8.73 -13.63 -15.04
C ILE A 151 9.93 -14.52 -14.78
N ALA A 152 10.59 -14.31 -13.64
CA ALA A 152 11.83 -14.97 -13.30
C ALA A 152 11.76 -15.57 -11.89
N PRO A 153 12.36 -16.75 -11.66
CA PRO A 153 12.48 -17.33 -10.32
C PRO A 153 13.22 -16.41 -9.37
N VAL A 154 12.75 -16.33 -8.13
CA VAL A 154 13.44 -15.58 -7.07
C VAL A 154 14.59 -16.43 -6.53
N SER A 155 15.79 -15.86 -6.44
CA SER A 155 16.95 -16.60 -5.92
C SER A 155 16.76 -16.99 -4.45
N VAL A 156 17.35 -18.12 -4.04
CA VAL A 156 17.25 -18.65 -2.66
C VAL A 156 17.71 -17.62 -1.61
N LEU A 157 18.80 -16.90 -1.89
CA LEU A 157 19.31 -15.84 -1.00
C LEU A 157 18.29 -14.70 -0.85
N ARG A 158 17.63 -14.31 -1.95
CA ARG A 158 16.62 -13.25 -1.94
C ARG A 158 15.35 -13.71 -1.22
N LEU A 159 14.92 -14.95 -1.41
CA LEU A 159 13.78 -15.54 -0.70
C LEU A 159 14.00 -15.52 0.81
N GLY A 160 15.16 -15.98 1.27
CA GLY A 160 15.52 -15.95 2.70
C GLY A 160 15.48 -14.53 3.27
N ARG A 161 16.03 -13.54 2.53
CA ARG A 161 16.00 -12.13 2.93
C ARG A 161 14.57 -11.58 3.00
N LEU A 162 13.76 -11.80 1.97
CA LEU A 162 12.37 -11.30 1.92
C LEU A 162 11.51 -11.87 3.05
N GLY A 163 11.65 -13.18 3.32
CA GLY A 163 10.96 -13.82 4.45
C GLY A 163 11.39 -13.28 5.81
N TYR A 164 12.69 -13.06 6.01
CA TYR A 164 13.21 -12.44 7.24
C TYR A 164 12.72 -11.00 7.41
N GLU A 165 12.80 -10.19 6.35
CA GLU A 165 12.33 -8.80 6.35
C GLU A 165 10.83 -8.70 6.65
N TRP A 166 10.02 -9.65 6.17
CA TRP A 166 8.60 -9.73 6.55
C TRP A 166 8.43 -9.88 8.06
N GLN A 167 9.10 -10.86 8.66
CA GLN A 167 9.02 -11.12 10.10
C GLN A 167 9.49 -9.92 10.92
N GLN A 168 10.53 -9.20 10.48
CA GLN A 168 10.98 -7.98 11.14
C GLN A 168 9.92 -6.87 11.08
N ASN A 169 9.29 -6.65 9.92
CA ASN A 169 8.24 -5.63 9.78
C ASN A 169 7.01 -5.93 10.65
N VAL A 170 6.64 -7.21 10.76
CA VAL A 170 5.56 -7.65 11.66
C VAL A 170 5.93 -7.45 13.12
N LYS A 171 7.16 -7.80 13.51
CA LYS A 171 7.66 -7.63 14.89
C LYS A 171 7.79 -6.17 15.28
N GLU A 172 8.36 -5.34 14.42
CA GLU A 172 8.57 -3.91 14.65
C GLU A 172 7.24 -3.16 14.69
N ASN A 173 6.27 -3.57 13.87
CA ASN A 173 4.90 -3.07 13.89
C ASN A 173 4.82 -1.53 13.84
N ALA A 174 5.73 -0.88 13.11
CA ALA A 174 5.76 0.58 12.94
C ALA A 174 4.42 1.16 12.45
N ASP A 175 4.17 2.42 12.80
CA ASP A 175 3.00 3.18 12.36
C ASP A 175 2.99 3.39 10.84
N VAL A 176 4.17 3.63 10.27
CA VAL A 176 4.39 3.82 8.83
C VAL A 176 5.68 3.10 8.42
N ARG A 177 5.71 2.57 7.20
CA ARG A 177 6.85 1.89 6.59
C ARG A 177 7.17 2.59 5.28
N LEU A 178 8.25 3.35 5.26
CA LEU A 178 8.68 4.13 4.10
C LEU A 178 9.59 3.28 3.20
N TRP A 179 9.44 3.38 1.89
CA TRP A 179 10.37 2.82 0.93
C TRP A 179 11.47 3.83 0.57
N LYS A 180 12.68 3.62 1.10
CA LYS A 180 13.83 4.50 0.87
C LYS A 180 15.06 3.67 0.53
N GLY A 181 15.77 4.04 -0.55
CA GLY A 181 17.02 3.37 -0.93
C GLY A 181 16.91 1.85 -1.10
N ASN A 182 15.78 1.36 -1.62
CA ASN A 182 15.47 -0.07 -1.77
C ASN A 182 15.36 -0.84 -0.44
N THR A 183 14.97 -0.14 0.63
CA THR A 183 14.73 -0.69 1.97
C THR A 183 13.43 -0.15 2.57
N LEU A 184 12.83 -0.93 3.47
CA LEU A 184 11.71 -0.48 4.29
C LEU A 184 12.27 0.18 5.55
N VAL A 185 11.90 1.44 5.77
CA VAL A 185 12.32 2.25 6.91
C VAL A 185 11.11 2.50 7.81
N PRO A 186 11.14 2.07 9.07
CA PRO A 186 10.07 2.35 10.02
C PRO A 186 10.00 3.86 10.30
N ALA A 187 8.78 4.36 10.42
CA ALA A 187 8.47 5.73 10.78
C ALA A 187 7.24 5.76 11.69
N ALA A 188 7.12 6.83 12.44
CA ALA A 188 5.95 7.10 13.28
C ALA A 188 4.96 7.98 12.52
N TYR A 189 3.71 8.07 13.02
CA TYR A 189 2.72 8.97 12.39
C TYR A 189 3.15 10.44 12.38
N HIS A 190 3.88 10.90 13.39
CA HIS A 190 4.33 12.29 13.46
C HIS A 190 5.20 12.68 12.25
N ASN A 191 5.93 11.74 11.64
CA ASN A 191 6.70 12.02 10.43
C ASN A 191 5.82 12.42 9.23
N VAL A 192 4.57 11.96 9.19
CA VAL A 192 3.57 12.38 8.18
C VAL A 192 2.86 13.64 8.65
N ASP A 193 2.56 13.75 9.94
CA ASP A 193 1.93 14.93 10.53
C ASP A 193 2.77 16.19 10.32
N ASP A 194 4.10 16.11 10.46
CA ASP A 194 5.02 17.22 10.19
C ASP A 194 4.86 17.77 8.77
N VAL A 195 4.71 16.87 7.77
CA VAL A 195 4.48 17.24 6.36
C VAL A 195 3.10 17.86 6.17
N ILE A 196 2.07 17.35 6.86
CA ILE A 196 0.73 17.95 6.86
C ILE A 196 0.78 19.37 7.41
N LEU A 197 1.48 19.55 8.52
CA LEU A 197 1.62 20.83 9.21
C LEU A 197 2.41 21.85 8.40
N GLU A 198 3.49 21.44 7.73
CA GLU A 198 4.26 22.29 6.80
C GLU A 198 3.39 22.79 5.63
N ARG A 199 2.44 21.97 5.17
CA ARG A 199 1.57 22.28 4.03
C ARG A 199 0.20 22.80 4.41
N ALA A 200 -0.10 22.89 5.70
CA ALA A 200 -1.37 23.36 6.20
C ALA A 200 -1.54 24.86 5.87
N PRO A 201 -2.60 25.26 5.16
CA PRO A 201 -2.79 26.66 4.78
C PRO A 201 -3.27 27.48 5.98
N GLU A 202 -2.96 28.78 6.00
CA GLU A 202 -3.49 29.71 7.00
C GLU A 202 -4.99 30.00 6.77
N ASP A 203 -5.39 30.09 5.50
CA ASP A 203 -6.77 30.28 5.08
C ASP A 203 -7.50 28.95 4.86
N TRP A 204 -8.83 28.99 5.03
CA TRP A 204 -9.70 27.84 4.74
C TRP A 204 -9.54 27.38 3.29
N THR A 205 -9.08 26.15 3.12
CA THR A 205 -8.81 25.56 1.81
C THR A 205 -9.48 24.20 1.70
N PRO A 206 -10.02 23.81 0.53
CA PRO A 206 -10.64 22.50 0.34
C PRO A 206 -9.70 21.37 0.76
N ALA A 207 -10.19 20.44 1.58
CA ALA A 207 -9.39 19.36 2.14
C ALA A 207 -8.77 18.47 1.05
N VAL A 208 -9.48 18.23 -0.07
CA VAL A 208 -8.93 17.56 -1.27
C VAL A 208 -7.62 18.17 -1.76
N GLN A 209 -7.51 19.51 -1.75
CA GLN A 209 -6.30 20.19 -2.23
C GLN A 209 -5.15 20.05 -1.23
N VAL A 210 -5.45 20.19 0.06
CA VAL A 210 -4.48 20.02 1.13
C VAL A 210 -3.94 18.58 1.14
N VAL A 211 -4.84 17.58 1.12
CA VAL A 211 -4.51 16.16 1.10
C VAL A 211 -3.70 15.80 -0.15
N GLY A 212 -4.11 16.25 -1.33
CA GLY A 212 -3.36 16.01 -2.57
C GLY A 212 -1.96 16.61 -2.56
N SER A 213 -1.81 17.83 -2.01
CA SER A 213 -0.51 18.49 -1.82
C SER A 213 0.40 17.70 -0.88
N VAL A 214 -0.14 17.18 0.22
CA VAL A 214 0.60 16.35 1.19
C VAL A 214 1.00 15.01 0.58
N MET A 215 0.09 14.32 -0.12
CA MET A 215 0.39 13.03 -0.74
C MET A 215 1.60 13.10 -1.68
N GLY A 216 1.72 14.19 -2.45
CA GLY A 216 2.87 14.41 -3.35
C GLY A 216 4.17 14.81 -2.64
N ALA A 217 4.13 15.05 -1.32
CA ALA A 217 5.23 15.56 -0.53
C ALA A 217 5.89 14.52 0.37
N ILE A 218 5.15 13.47 0.74
CA ILE A 218 5.65 12.46 1.67
C ILE A 218 6.71 11.62 0.96
N GLU A 219 7.96 11.77 1.36
CA GLU A 219 9.06 11.00 0.80
C GLU A 219 9.02 9.52 1.25
N GLY A 220 9.05 8.62 0.28
CA GLY A 220 9.10 7.17 0.52
C GLY A 220 7.74 6.55 0.83
N LEU A 221 6.63 7.29 0.74
CA LEU A 221 5.29 6.73 0.89
C LEU A 221 4.42 7.13 -0.30
N LEU A 222 3.83 6.12 -0.96
CA LEU A 222 2.75 6.33 -1.91
C LEU A 222 1.44 6.30 -1.10
N ALA A 223 1.18 7.39 -0.39
CA ALA A 223 0.09 7.45 0.58
C ALA A 223 -1.28 7.49 -0.12
N SER A 224 -2.28 6.84 0.49
CA SER A 224 -3.67 7.05 0.11
C SER A 224 -4.23 8.34 0.70
N ASP A 225 -5.22 8.91 0.00
CA ASP A 225 -6.04 10.01 0.49
C ASP A 225 -6.73 9.66 1.82
N TRP A 226 -7.21 8.42 1.98
CA TRP A 226 -7.81 7.92 3.22
C TRP A 226 -6.87 8.05 4.42
N PHE A 227 -5.61 7.62 4.25
CA PHE A 227 -4.63 7.68 5.32
C PHE A 227 -4.27 9.13 5.67
N VAL A 228 -3.96 9.96 4.66
CA VAL A 228 -3.57 11.36 4.89
C VAL A 228 -4.73 12.16 5.49
N PHE A 229 -5.96 11.96 5.00
CA PHE A 229 -7.13 12.62 5.56
C PHE A 229 -7.42 12.16 7.00
N TRP A 230 -7.25 10.87 7.30
CA TRP A 230 -7.32 10.39 8.69
C TRP A 230 -6.30 11.11 9.57
N ARG A 231 -5.04 11.24 9.14
CA ARG A 231 -4.03 12.02 9.89
C ARG A 231 -4.43 13.48 10.09
N CYS A 232 -5.00 14.13 9.09
CA CYS A 232 -5.55 15.49 9.25
C CYS A 232 -6.62 15.54 10.36
N ARG A 233 -7.53 14.57 10.45
CA ARG A 233 -8.55 14.51 11.51
C ARG A 233 -7.95 14.27 12.89
N GLU A 234 -6.89 13.47 12.98
CA GLU A 234 -6.15 13.28 14.23
C GLU A 234 -5.49 14.60 14.68
N LEU A 235 -4.94 15.39 13.75
CA LEU A 235 -4.41 16.73 14.03
C LEU A 235 -5.48 17.75 14.40
N VAL A 236 -6.70 17.64 13.86
CA VAL A 236 -7.86 18.43 14.32
C VAL A 236 -8.21 18.07 15.76
N SER A 237 -8.22 16.77 16.09
CA SER A 237 -8.54 16.31 17.45
C SER A 237 -7.53 16.79 18.51
N THR A 238 -6.28 17.05 18.11
CA THR A 238 -5.22 17.60 18.97
C THR A 238 -5.11 19.12 18.89
N GLY A 239 -5.99 19.77 18.13
CA GLY A 239 -6.06 21.23 18.02
C GLY A 239 -4.93 21.85 17.18
N GLN A 240 -4.21 21.07 16.36
CA GLN A 240 -3.17 21.61 15.48
C GLN A 240 -3.71 22.10 14.14
N LEU A 241 -4.80 21.49 13.68
CA LEU A 241 -5.58 21.92 12.53
C LEU A 241 -7.01 22.28 12.96
N GLU A 242 -7.68 23.05 12.12
CA GLU A 242 -9.12 23.23 12.20
C GLU A 242 -9.78 22.66 10.94
N LEU A 243 -10.98 22.10 11.10
CA LEU A 243 -11.80 21.58 10.02
C LEU A 243 -13.20 22.17 10.12
N ARG A 244 -13.75 22.60 8.98
CA ARG A 244 -15.17 22.98 8.85
C ARG A 244 -15.82 22.21 7.70
N GLY A 245 -17.14 22.04 7.76
CA GLY A 245 -17.89 21.19 6.84
C GLY A 245 -18.11 19.80 7.42
N ASP A 246 -18.27 18.80 6.54
CA ASP A 246 -18.45 17.41 6.96
C ASP A 246 -17.08 16.74 7.22
N PRO A 247 -16.71 16.41 8.47
CA PRO A 247 -15.44 15.78 8.80
C PRO A 247 -15.29 14.36 8.23
N GLN A 248 -16.35 13.79 7.67
CA GLN A 248 -16.36 12.45 7.10
C GLN A 248 -16.10 12.45 5.60
N SER A 249 -16.30 13.59 4.93
CA SER A 249 -16.24 13.71 3.48
C SER A 249 -15.09 14.64 3.08
N LEU A 250 -14.05 14.04 2.51
CA LEU A 250 -12.89 14.76 1.98
C LEU A 250 -13.30 15.85 0.96
N GLU A 251 -14.35 15.60 0.17
CA GLU A 251 -14.85 16.48 -0.89
C GLU A 251 -15.65 17.69 -0.36
N SER A 252 -16.13 17.64 0.88
CA SER A 252 -17.04 18.66 1.44
C SER A 252 -16.56 19.24 2.77
N CYS A 253 -15.26 19.20 3.03
CA CYS A 253 -14.65 19.91 4.13
C CYS A 253 -13.49 20.81 3.68
N ASP A 254 -13.26 21.85 4.47
CA ASP A 254 -12.09 22.71 4.37
C ASP A 254 -11.21 22.52 5.60
N ILE A 255 -9.90 22.63 5.41
CA ILE A 255 -8.89 22.55 6.46
C ILE A 255 -8.07 23.84 6.47
N ARG A 256 -7.62 24.24 7.66
CA ARG A 256 -6.55 25.22 7.86
C ARG A 256 -5.70 24.89 9.07
N ARG A 257 -4.54 25.53 9.19
CA ARG A 257 -3.73 25.48 10.41
C ARG A 257 -4.44 26.22 11.54
N ASN A 258 -4.39 25.67 12.76
CA ASN A 258 -4.93 26.37 13.93
C ASN A 258 -3.99 27.54 14.29
N PRO A 259 -4.45 28.81 14.23
CA PRO A 259 -3.62 29.97 14.57
C PRO A 259 -3.18 29.97 16.05
N LEU A 260 -3.93 29.32 16.94
CA LEU A 260 -3.59 29.25 18.37
C LEU A 260 -2.54 28.18 18.68
N ALA A 261 -2.30 27.23 17.79
CA ALA A 261 -1.29 26.19 18.00
C ALA A 261 0.15 26.72 17.89
N ALA A 262 0.37 27.84 17.18
CA ALA A 262 1.70 28.42 16.96
C ALA A 262 2.26 29.23 18.16
N HIS A 263 1.50 29.38 19.25
CA HIS A 263 1.83 30.26 20.38
C HIS A 263 2.16 29.52 21.69
N THR A 264 2.45 28.21 21.64
CA THR A 264 2.57 27.37 22.85
C THR A 264 3.95 26.74 23.06
N ASP A 265 5.00 27.26 22.42
CA ASP A 265 6.40 26.87 22.68
C ASP A 265 7.12 27.88 23.59
#